data_AF-A0AA37XIF0-F1
#
_entry.id   AF-A0AA37XIF0-F1
#
_cell.length_a   1.000
_cell.length_b   1.000
_cell.length_c   1.000
_cell.angle_alpha   90.00
_cell.angle_beta   90.00
_cell.angle_gamma   90.00
#
_symmetry.space_group_name_H-M   'P 1'
#
loop_
_entity.id
_entity.type
_entity.pdbx_description
1 polymer ?
#
loop_
_entity_poly.entity_id
_entity_poly.type
_entity_poly.pdbx_seq_one_letter_code
_entity_poly.pdbx_strand_id
1 'polypeptide(L)'
;MQRNNRKELTFTLFKHDIEIDAFYNMLYQINDIILALFFIAGSFLFFKESTSFYGTILFVIGSFQLLIRPLIMISREIHIRRIKNR
;
A
#
# COMPACT_ATOMS: atom_id res chain seq x y z
N MET A 1 -11.43 -23.18 -20.93
CA MET A 1 -11.61 -22.27 -19.77
C MET A 1 -10.36 -21.40 -19.63
N GLN A 2 -10.41 -20.14 -20.07
CA GLN A 2 -9.27 -19.21 -19.97
C GLN A 2 -9.16 -18.71 -18.53
N ARG A 3 -8.12 -19.15 -17.81
CA ARG A 3 -7.86 -18.76 -16.43
C ARG A 3 -7.22 -17.36 -16.45
N ASN A 4 -8.00 -16.41 -15.94
CA ASN A 4 -7.73 -14.98 -15.79
C ASN A 4 -6.27 -14.66 -15.40
N ASN A 5 -5.49 -14.19 -16.37
CA ASN A 5 -4.05 -13.94 -16.27
C ASN A 5 -3.73 -12.58 -15.63
N ARG A 6 -4.22 -12.36 -14.40
CA ARG A 6 -4.14 -11.07 -13.68
C ARG A 6 -3.26 -11.12 -12.42
N LYS A 7 -2.28 -12.03 -12.33
CA LYS A 7 -1.36 -12.11 -11.16
C LYS A 7 0.10 -12.51 -11.44
N GLU A 8 0.52 -12.74 -12.69
CA GLU A 8 1.91 -13.11 -12.99
C GLU A 8 2.83 -11.94 -13.40
N LEU A 9 2.32 -10.72 -13.55
CA LEU A 9 3.17 -9.55 -13.88
C LEU A 9 4.04 -9.04 -12.73
N THR A 10 3.98 -9.66 -11.55
CA THR A 10 4.59 -9.11 -10.33
C THR A 10 5.95 -9.69 -9.95
N PHE A 11 6.47 -10.75 -10.60
CA PHE A 11 7.59 -11.48 -9.98
C PHE A 11 8.81 -11.86 -10.85
N THR A 12 8.86 -11.53 -12.14
CA THR A 12 9.98 -12.00 -13.00
C THR A 12 10.74 -10.92 -13.75
N LEU A 13 10.42 -9.63 -13.60
CA LEU A 13 11.03 -8.57 -14.43
C LEU A 13 12.29 -7.90 -13.84
N PHE A 14 12.63 -8.09 -12.57
CA PHE A 14 13.84 -7.49 -11.96
C PHE A 14 14.76 -8.59 -11.43
N LYS A 15 15.60 -9.12 -12.32
CA LYS A 15 16.61 -10.14 -12.02
C LYS A 15 17.95 -9.53 -11.55
N HIS A 16 18.04 -8.22 -11.34
CA HIS A 16 19.23 -7.54 -10.80
C HIS A 16 18.77 -6.45 -9.82
N ASP A 17 19.45 -6.35 -8.67
CA ASP A 17 19.23 -5.45 -7.50
C ASP A 17 18.33 -5.99 -6.36
N ILE A 18 18.71 -7.16 -5.83
CA ILE A 18 17.99 -7.92 -4.79
C ILE A 18 17.87 -7.16 -3.44
N GLU A 19 18.77 -6.21 -3.15
CA GLU A 19 18.76 -5.50 -1.86
C GLU A 19 17.76 -4.33 -1.81
N ILE A 20 17.60 -3.57 -2.91
CA ILE A 20 16.77 -2.37 -2.94
C ILE A 20 15.28 -2.74 -2.93
N ASP A 21 14.89 -3.73 -3.75
CA ASP A 21 13.51 -4.21 -3.79
C ASP A 21 13.06 -4.86 -2.48
N ALA A 22 13.95 -5.56 -1.77
CA ALA A 22 13.65 -6.14 -0.47
C ALA A 22 13.34 -5.06 0.57
N PHE A 23 14.11 -3.97 0.58
CA PHE A 23 13.88 -2.84 1.47
C PHE A 23 12.54 -2.14 1.19
N TYR A 24 12.21 -1.86 -0.07
CA TYR A 24 10.91 -1.29 -0.44
C TYR A 24 9.74 -2.20 -0.09
N ASN A 25 9.87 -3.51 -0.32
CA ASN A 25 8.85 -4.48 0.07
C ASN A 25 8.64 -4.51 1.58
N MET A 26 9.71 -4.45 2.38
CA MET A 26 9.64 -4.34 3.84
C MET A 26 8.95 -3.05 4.27
N LEU A 27 9.28 -1.90 3.66
CA LEU A 27 8.60 -0.63 3.93
C LEU A 27 7.09 -0.70 3.64
N TYR A 28 6.68 -1.35 2.55
CA TYR A 28 5.25 -1.51 2.26
C TYR A 28 4.53 -2.41 3.28
N GLN A 29 5.18 -3.48 3.74
CA GLN A 29 4.62 -4.33 4.78
C GLN A 29 4.49 -3.59 6.11
N ILE A 30 5.51 -2.83 6.50
CA ILE A 30 5.49 -1.98 7.69
C ILE A 30 4.37 -0.94 7.59
N ASN A 31 4.22 -0.30 6.43
CA ASN A 31 3.14 0.65 6.17
C ASN A 31 1.75 0.02 6.40
N ASP A 32 1.53 -1.21 5.93
CA ASP A 32 0.26 -1.91 6.11
C ASP A 32 0.00 -2.31 7.57
N ILE A 33 1.05 -2.66 8.32
CA ILE A 33 0.93 -2.98 9.76
C ILE A 33 0.54 -1.72 10.52
N ILE A 34 1.23 -0.59 10.28
CA ILE A 34 0.92 0.70 10.91
C ILE A 34 -0.51 1.14 10.56
N LEU A 35 -0.89 0.99 9.28
CA LEU A 35 -2.25 1.24 8.81
C LEU A 35 -3.27 0.43 9.61
N ALA A 36 -3.08 -0.88 9.73
CA ALA A 36 -3.98 -1.76 10.48
C ALA A 36 -4.08 -1.33 11.95
N LEU A 37 -2.96 -0.96 12.58
CA LEU A 37 -2.94 -0.47 13.96
C LEU A 37 -3.74 0.83 14.12
N PHE A 38 -3.63 1.79 13.20
CA PHE A 38 -4.43 3.01 13.23
C PHE A 38 -5.93 2.72 13.07
N PHE A 39 -6.31 1.80 12.19
CA PHE A 39 -7.71 1.41 12.04
C PHE A 39 -8.26 0.71 13.28
N ILE A 40 -7.48 -0.19 13.89
CA ILE A 40 -7.89 -0.88 15.13
C ILE A 40 -8.03 0.14 16.27
N ALA A 41 -7.03 1.00 16.47
CA ALA A 41 -7.05 2.02 17.51
C ALA A 41 -8.20 3.02 17.31
N GLY A 42 -8.38 3.52 16.09
CA GLY A 42 -9.49 4.40 15.72
C GLY A 42 -10.84 3.75 15.99
N SER A 43 -11.00 2.46 15.65
CA SER A 43 -12.25 1.71 15.90
C SER A 43 -12.63 1.70 17.39
N PHE A 44 -11.67 1.49 18.29
CA PHE A 44 -11.93 1.57 19.73
C PHE A 44 -12.30 2.98 20.18
N LEU A 45 -11.69 4.01 19.60
CA LEU A 45 -11.97 5.41 19.95
C LEU A 45 -13.35 5.88 19.46
N PHE A 46 -13.93 5.23 18.46
CA PHE A 46 -15.29 5.51 18.01
C PHE A 46 -16.39 5.01 18.95
N PHE A 47 -16.07 4.19 19.97
CA PHE A 47 -17.08 3.68 20.91
C PHE A 47 -17.60 4.72 21.89
N LYS A 48 -16.90 5.85 22.07
CA LYS A 48 -17.36 6.96 22.90
C LYS A 48 -17.36 8.25 22.10
N GLU A 49 -18.40 9.05 22.27
CA GLU A 49 -18.56 10.32 21.55
C GLU A 49 -17.43 11.31 21.87
N SER A 50 -16.97 11.34 23.13
CA SER A 50 -15.86 12.20 23.57
C SER A 50 -14.51 11.85 22.94
N THR A 51 -14.29 10.61 22.50
CA THR A 51 -13.04 10.16 21.86
C THR A 51 -13.15 10.05 20.33
N SER A 52 -14.36 10.19 19.79
CA SER A 52 -14.66 10.07 18.35
C SER A 52 -13.88 11.08 17.49
N PHE A 53 -13.63 12.29 18.01
CA PHE A 53 -12.78 13.28 17.32
C PHE A 53 -11.36 12.76 17.08
N TYR A 54 -10.73 12.16 18.10
CA TYR A 54 -9.40 11.55 17.97
C TYR A 54 -9.42 10.31 17.07
N GLY A 55 -10.48 9.50 17.16
CA GLY A 55 -10.71 8.38 16.25
C GLY A 55 -10.78 8.83 14.79
N THR A 56 -11.44 9.96 14.52
CA THR A 56 -11.55 10.56 13.18
C THR A 56 -10.19 10.99 12.64
N ILE A 57 -9.35 11.64 13.44
CA ILE A 57 -7.99 12.03 13.02
C ILE A 57 -7.17 10.79 12.64
N LEU A 58 -7.21 9.73 13.44
CA LEU A 58 -6.52 8.47 13.13
C LEU A 58 -7.05 7.82 11.84
N PHE A 59 -8.36 7.89 11.62
CA PHE A 59 -8.98 7.36 10.40
C PHE A 59 -8.56 8.15 9.15
N VAL A 60 -8.45 9.48 9.25
CA VAL A 60 -7.96 10.33 8.16
C VAL A 60 -6.51 10.00 7.84
N ILE A 61 -5.63 9.90 8.85
CA ILE A 61 -4.23 9.50 8.66
C ILE A 61 -4.14 8.12 8.01
N GLY A 62 -4.88 7.13 8.53
CA GLY A 62 -4.98 5.79 7.95
C GLY A 62 -5.45 5.82 6.49
N SER A 63 -6.39 6.70 6.14
CA SER A 63 -6.89 6.84 4.77
C SER A 63 -5.82 7.34 3.79
N PHE A 64 -4.99 8.30 4.21
CA PHE A 64 -3.82 8.70 3.41
C PHE A 64 -2.81 7.56 3.28
N GLN A 65 -2.61 6.80 4.36
CA GLN A 65 -1.67 5.70 4.38
C GLN A 65 -2.10 4.51 3.49
N LEU A 66 -3.40 4.32 3.30
CA LEU A 66 -4.00 3.44 2.29
C LEU A 66 -3.63 3.83 0.85
N LEU A 67 -3.44 5.12 0.56
CA LEU A 67 -3.13 5.61 -0.79
C LEU A 67 -1.67 5.38 -1.20
N ILE A 68 -0.75 5.22 -0.24
CA ILE A 68 0.69 5.12 -0.53
C ILE A 68 0.99 3.93 -1.46
N ARG A 69 0.52 2.72 -1.13
CA ARG A 69 0.72 1.51 -1.97
C ARG A 69 0.18 1.66 -3.40
N PRO A 70 -1.10 2.02 -3.64
CA PRO A 70 -1.63 2.13 -4.99
C PRO A 70 -0.95 3.26 -5.79
N LEU A 71 -0.58 4.38 -5.16
CA LEU A 71 0.14 5.46 -5.85
C LEU A 71 1.51 5.00 -6.37
N ILE A 72 2.24 4.21 -5.58
CA ILE A 72 3.54 3.70 -6.01
C ILE A 72 3.38 2.65 -7.11
N MET A 73 2.37 1.77 -6.99
CA MET A 73 2.05 0.80 -8.03
C MET A 73 1.68 1.48 -9.36
N ILE A 74 0.85 2.51 -9.33
CA ILE A 74 0.47 3.29 -10.52
C ILE A 74 1.69 3.99 -11.13
N SER A 75 2.51 4.64 -10.30
CA SER A 75 3.71 5.34 -10.76
C SER A 75 4.69 4.39 -11.46
N ARG A 76 4.86 3.19 -10.90
CA ARG A 76 5.67 2.12 -11.49
C ARG A 76 5.11 1.65 -12.83
N GLU A 77 3.81 1.40 -12.92
CA GLU A 77 3.15 0.95 -14.15
C GLU A 77 3.29 2.00 -15.28
N ILE A 78 3.12 3.30 -14.95
CA ILE A 78 3.29 4.40 -15.90
C ILE A 78 4.75 4.48 -16.39
N HIS A 79 5.71 4.36 -15.48
CA HIS A 79 7.14 4.42 -15.81
C HIS A 79 7.55 3.27 -16.76
N ILE A 80 7.13 2.03 -16.45
CA ILE A 80 7.43 0.85 -17.28
C ILE A 80 6.79 0.97 -18.67
N ARG A 81 5.52 1.42 -18.76
CA ARG A 81 4.86 1.63 -20.05
C ARG A 81 5.58 2.66 -20.92
N ARG A 82 6.10 3.72 -20.32
CA ARG A 82 6.86 4.75 -21.04
C ARG A 82 8.19 4.21 -21.60
N ILE A 83 8.86 3.32 -20.87
CA ILE A 83 10.10 2.68 -21.33
C ILE A 83 9.83 1.64 -22.43
N LYS A 84 8.76 0.84 -22.30
CA LYS A 84 8.42 -0.23 -23.26
C LYS A 84 7.93 0.26 -24.63
N ASN A 85 7.46 1.51 -24.73
CA ASN A 85 6.97 2.10 -25.98
C ASN A 85 8.06 2.78 -26.84
N ARG A 86 9.34 2.53 -26.55
CA ARG A 86 10.48 2.74 -27.45
C ARG A 86 11.05 1.39 -27.85
#